data_AF-A0A8T3YJJ3-F1
#
_entry.id   AF-A0A8T3YJJ3-F1
#
_cell.length_a   1.000
_cell.length_b   1.000
_cell.length_c   1.000
_cell.angle_alpha   90.00
_cell.angle_beta   90.00
_cell.angle_gamma   90.00
#
_symmetry.space_group_name_H-M   'P 1'
#
loop_
_entity.id
_entity.type
_entity.pdbx_description
1 polymer ?
#
loop_
_entity_poly.entity_id
_entity_poly.type
_entity_poly.pdbx_seq_one_letter_code
_entity_poly.pdbx_strand_id
1 'polypeptide(L)'
;MAEMPRDEDMDVVDHADVAEQRQPGDLKRKQQPGIEYAKDGKKEKGVGRKKRIEILKKFTQEALKKHGPLIRSIVLFGSTARGTFRGESDIDIFVIVDDTRERITPLLRDQIEDDLDQIARGCSPQLSLQQPYMLTEFWRLVREGHPIIFNFIREGIPVYDKDIFLPIKRLLQMGEIRPSKEAVEKFIDRAPKRISRVENAKMYMIVEDLYYAMLESAQAVLMFLGKIPPRPSDSAEEVRRSLVKMQFLEESFAKDLEDIIELRKEVEHKRVKTISGAVLDEWIVKADAFVNKMQKVIVRIEILKRENMVEKSWAVMSETTLTLLDALKKPAPKAGPLAKAFEEHLVKGGVVSDKYLQVFEELEKMHLQVKAGKVLDLPKQDILVYREYVRKFIREAGRVLKKHSPQE
;
A
#
# COMPACT_ATOMS: atom_id res chain seq x y z
N MET A 1 -12.53 46.21 -22.41
CA MET A 1 -13.97 46.09 -22.11
C MET A 1 -14.59 45.19 -23.16
N ALA A 2 -14.84 43.93 -22.79
CA ALA A 2 -15.73 43.01 -23.49
C ALA A 2 -16.20 42.02 -22.42
N GLU A 3 -17.48 42.14 -22.04
CA GLU A 3 -18.14 41.34 -21.00
C GLU A 3 -18.44 39.94 -21.52
N MET A 4 -18.18 38.92 -20.70
CA MET A 4 -18.73 37.58 -20.88
C MET A 4 -20.04 37.47 -20.08
N PRO A 5 -21.10 36.82 -20.59
CA PRO A 5 -22.29 36.55 -19.82
C PRO A 5 -22.02 35.47 -18.75
N ARG A 6 -22.59 35.68 -17.57
CA ARG A 6 -22.66 34.71 -16.48
C ARG A 6 -23.89 33.82 -16.73
N ASP A 7 -23.66 32.53 -16.97
CA ASP A 7 -24.71 31.53 -16.84
C ASP A 7 -24.76 31.11 -15.37
N GLU A 8 -25.76 31.66 -14.67
CA GLU A 8 -26.38 31.05 -13.50
C GLU A 8 -27.31 29.93 -13.97
N ASP A 9 -27.45 28.90 -13.13
CA ASP A 9 -28.29 27.69 -13.26
C ASP A 9 -27.57 26.41 -13.70
N MET A 10 -26.73 25.87 -12.81
CA MET A 10 -26.55 24.42 -12.70
C MET A 10 -27.35 23.93 -11.48
N ASP A 11 -28.46 23.28 -11.76
CA ASP A 11 -29.23 22.47 -10.82
C ASP A 11 -28.30 21.50 -10.08
N VAL A 12 -28.27 21.66 -8.77
CA VAL A 12 -27.65 20.72 -7.84
C VAL A 12 -28.53 19.47 -7.81
N VAL A 13 -28.14 18.45 -8.57
CA VAL A 13 -28.76 17.12 -8.46
C VAL A 13 -28.19 16.45 -7.23
N ASP A 14 -29.05 16.33 -6.22
CA ASP A 14 -28.86 15.63 -4.96
C ASP A 14 -28.43 14.17 -5.22
N HIS A 15 -27.22 13.80 -4.81
CA HIS A 15 -26.69 12.45 -4.91
C HIS A 15 -27.13 11.63 -3.69
N ALA A 16 -28.41 11.28 -3.64
CA ALA A 16 -28.93 10.25 -2.76
C ALA A 16 -29.81 9.30 -3.59
N ASP A 17 -29.18 8.22 -4.09
CA ASP A 17 -29.79 6.91 -4.41
C ASP A 17 -29.02 6.18 -5.53
N VAL A 18 -27.83 5.65 -5.23
CA VAL A 18 -27.31 4.47 -5.93
C VAL A 18 -26.56 3.60 -4.93
N ALA A 19 -27.29 3.02 -3.97
CA ALA A 19 -26.79 2.00 -3.08
C ALA A 19 -27.56 0.70 -3.29
N GLU A 20 -27.31 0.02 -4.42
CA GLU A 20 -27.41 -1.44 -4.49
C GLU A 20 -26.84 -1.93 -5.83
N GLN A 21 -25.55 -2.30 -5.86
CA GLN A 21 -25.06 -3.25 -6.86
C GLN A 21 -23.75 -3.92 -6.43
N ARG A 22 -23.95 -5.10 -5.83
CA ARG A 22 -23.20 -6.36 -5.99
C ARG A 22 -21.67 -6.33 -5.88
N GLN A 23 -21.19 -7.01 -4.84
CA GLN A 23 -19.80 -7.37 -4.60
C GLN A 23 -19.14 -8.07 -5.80
N PRO A 24 -17.86 -7.82 -6.10
CA PRO A 24 -17.08 -8.63 -7.04
C PRO A 24 -16.60 -9.90 -6.32
N GLY A 25 -17.50 -10.88 -6.22
CA GLY A 25 -17.18 -12.25 -5.80
C GLY A 25 -16.87 -13.11 -7.01
N ASP A 26 -15.66 -13.67 -7.06
CA ASP A 26 -15.23 -14.79 -7.89
C ASP A 26 -15.62 -14.74 -9.39
N LEU A 27 -14.78 -14.09 -10.19
CA LEU A 27 -14.57 -14.49 -11.58
C LEU A 27 -13.88 -15.86 -11.59
N LYS A 28 -14.65 -16.91 -11.23
CA LYS A 28 -14.35 -18.28 -11.64
C LYS A 28 -14.08 -18.22 -13.14
N ARG A 29 -12.91 -18.73 -13.56
CA ARG A 29 -12.64 -19.09 -14.96
C ARG A 29 -13.92 -19.74 -15.50
N LYS A 30 -14.68 -19.01 -16.33
CA LYS A 30 -15.73 -19.62 -17.12
C LYS A 30 -15.02 -20.60 -18.03
N GLN A 31 -15.01 -21.87 -17.63
CA GLN A 31 -14.85 -22.97 -18.57
C GLN A 31 -15.82 -22.65 -19.70
N GLN A 32 -15.30 -22.67 -20.93
CA GLN A 32 -16.14 -22.62 -22.11
C GLN A 32 -17.29 -23.61 -21.90
N PRO A 33 -18.56 -23.20 -22.04
CA PRO A 33 -19.64 -24.17 -21.97
C PRO A 33 -19.35 -25.22 -23.03
N GLY A 34 -19.29 -26.49 -22.61
CA GLY A 34 -19.30 -27.61 -23.53
C GLY A 34 -20.46 -27.41 -24.49
N ILE A 35 -20.19 -27.60 -25.78
CA ILE A 35 -21.17 -27.48 -26.84
C ILE A 35 -22.24 -28.54 -26.57
N GLU A 36 -23.36 -28.13 -25.97
CA GLU A 36 -24.52 -28.98 -25.81
C GLU A 36 -25.23 -29.04 -27.17
N TYR A 37 -25.16 -30.20 -27.81
CA TYR A 37 -25.78 -30.44 -29.10
C TYR A 37 -27.30 -30.50 -28.92
N ALA A 38 -27.99 -29.46 -29.39
CA ALA A 38 -29.44 -29.52 -29.56
C ALA A 38 -29.80 -30.70 -30.48
N LYS A 39 -30.62 -31.61 -29.97
CA LYS A 39 -31.11 -32.79 -30.68
C LYS A 39 -31.94 -32.39 -31.90
N ASP A 40 -31.65 -33.07 -33.01
CA ASP A 40 -32.31 -32.96 -34.31
C ASP A 40 -33.84 -32.98 -34.20
N GLY A 41 -34.47 -32.01 -34.85
CA GLY A 41 -35.92 -31.88 -34.85
C GLY A 41 -36.47 -30.92 -35.90
N LYS A 42 -36.15 -31.14 -37.19
CA LYS A 42 -37.03 -30.98 -38.38
C LYS A 42 -36.18 -31.01 -39.67
N LYS A 43 -36.64 -31.76 -40.68
CA LYS A 43 -36.03 -31.87 -42.02
C LYS A 43 -36.06 -30.51 -42.73
N GLU A 44 -34.98 -29.74 -42.68
CA GLU A 44 -34.80 -28.58 -43.55
C GLU A 44 -34.32 -29.03 -44.94
N LYS A 45 -35.03 -28.61 -45.99
CA LYS A 45 -34.52 -28.66 -47.36
C LYS A 45 -33.34 -27.70 -47.45
N GLY A 46 -32.12 -28.22 -47.62
CA GLY A 46 -30.92 -27.42 -47.82
C GLY A 46 -29.61 -28.15 -47.53
N VAL A 47 -28.49 -27.48 -47.75
CA VAL A 47 -27.15 -28.07 -47.57
C VAL A 47 -26.77 -28.04 -46.09
N GLY A 48 -26.77 -29.21 -45.47
CA GLY A 48 -26.40 -29.39 -44.06
C GLY A 48 -24.92 -29.16 -43.78
N ARG A 49 -24.58 -29.01 -42.48
CA ARG A 49 -23.24 -28.62 -41.98
C ARG A 49 -22.09 -29.49 -42.52
N LYS A 50 -22.28 -30.82 -42.59
CA LYS A 50 -21.25 -31.75 -43.12
C LYS A 50 -20.91 -31.45 -44.58
N LYS A 51 -21.93 -31.23 -45.42
CA LYS A 51 -21.76 -30.94 -46.85
C LYS A 51 -21.15 -29.55 -47.08
N ARG A 52 -21.45 -28.55 -46.24
CA ARG A 52 -20.77 -27.24 -46.27
C ARG A 52 -19.26 -27.38 -46.00
N ILE A 53 -18.88 -28.21 -45.04
CA ILE A 53 -17.46 -28.51 -44.74
C ILE A 53 -16.77 -29.17 -45.94
N GLU A 54 -17.44 -30.10 -46.62
CA GLU A 54 -16.92 -30.74 -47.83
C GLU A 54 -16.73 -29.74 -48.98
N ILE A 55 -17.70 -28.83 -49.19
CA ILE A 55 -17.59 -27.75 -50.19
C ILE A 55 -16.39 -26.86 -49.89
N LEU A 56 -16.23 -26.43 -48.63
CA LEU A 56 -15.10 -25.59 -48.22
C LEU A 56 -13.76 -26.31 -48.42
N LYS A 57 -13.66 -27.59 -48.04
CA LYS A 57 -12.44 -28.40 -48.26
C LYS A 57 -12.10 -28.51 -49.75
N LYS A 58 -13.10 -28.77 -50.60
CA LYS A 58 -12.91 -28.86 -52.06
C LYS A 58 -12.43 -27.54 -52.63
N PHE A 59 -13.07 -26.43 -52.26
CA PHE A 59 -12.64 -25.08 -52.68
C PHE A 59 -11.21 -24.80 -52.24
N THR A 60 -10.88 -25.03 -50.97
CA THR A 60 -9.53 -24.82 -50.44
C THR A 60 -8.49 -25.63 -51.21
N GLN A 61 -8.76 -26.90 -51.53
CA GLN A 61 -7.82 -27.74 -52.29
C GLN A 61 -7.57 -27.20 -53.70
N GLU A 62 -8.63 -26.87 -54.45
CA GLU A 62 -8.50 -26.36 -55.82
C GLU A 62 -7.85 -24.97 -55.86
N ALA A 63 -8.23 -24.07 -54.94
CA ALA A 63 -7.64 -22.74 -54.82
C ALA A 63 -6.14 -22.82 -54.49
N LEU A 64 -5.74 -23.69 -53.56
CA LEU A 64 -4.33 -23.88 -53.21
C LEU A 64 -3.52 -24.58 -54.32
N LYS A 65 -4.16 -25.47 -55.09
CA LYS A 65 -3.51 -26.11 -56.24
C LYS A 65 -3.14 -25.09 -57.32
N LYS A 66 -4.00 -24.09 -57.56
CA LYS A 66 -3.78 -23.06 -58.59
C LYS A 66 -2.92 -21.89 -58.10
N HIS A 67 -3.23 -21.36 -56.90
CA HIS A 67 -2.68 -20.10 -56.38
C HIS A 67 -1.97 -20.24 -55.01
N GLY A 68 -1.61 -21.46 -54.60
CA GLY A 68 -1.10 -21.78 -53.26
C GLY A 68 0.08 -20.95 -52.74
N PRO A 69 1.09 -20.57 -53.54
CA PRO A 69 2.18 -19.70 -53.09
C PRO A 69 1.72 -18.31 -52.64
N LEU A 70 0.68 -17.78 -53.29
CA LEU A 70 0.12 -16.44 -53.05
C LEU A 70 -0.93 -16.45 -51.93
N ILE A 71 -1.73 -17.51 -51.80
CA ILE A 71 -2.80 -17.58 -50.78
C ILE A 71 -2.19 -17.67 -49.37
N ARG A 72 -2.57 -16.70 -48.53
CA ARG A 72 -2.21 -16.65 -47.10
C ARG A 72 -3.33 -17.12 -46.20
N SER A 73 -4.57 -16.80 -46.53
CA SER A 73 -5.72 -17.21 -45.72
C SER A 73 -6.94 -17.42 -46.58
N ILE A 74 -7.77 -18.40 -46.21
CA ILE A 74 -9.12 -18.59 -46.73
C ILE A 74 -10.03 -18.63 -45.52
N VAL A 75 -10.96 -17.70 -45.45
CA VAL A 75 -11.76 -17.45 -44.26
C VAL A 75 -13.23 -17.56 -44.60
N LEU A 76 -13.92 -18.44 -43.87
CA LEU A 76 -15.38 -18.52 -43.85
C LEU A 76 -15.91 -17.38 -42.99
N PHE A 77 -16.91 -16.65 -43.46
CA PHE A 77 -17.57 -15.61 -42.68
C PHE A 77 -19.10 -15.68 -42.86
N GLY A 78 -19.80 -14.65 -42.40
CA GLY A 78 -21.25 -14.54 -42.58
C GLY A 78 -22.06 -15.51 -41.72
N SER A 79 -23.28 -15.81 -42.18
CA SER A 79 -24.26 -16.59 -41.42
C SER A 79 -23.77 -18.01 -41.08
N THR A 80 -22.97 -18.60 -41.98
CA THR A 80 -22.37 -19.93 -41.76
C THR A 80 -21.31 -19.88 -40.66
N ALA A 81 -20.47 -18.85 -40.60
CA ALA A 81 -19.50 -18.68 -39.51
C ALA A 81 -20.15 -18.38 -38.15
N ARG A 82 -21.23 -17.58 -38.14
CA ARG A 82 -22.00 -17.25 -36.92
C ARG A 82 -22.85 -18.41 -36.39
N GLY A 83 -23.06 -19.46 -37.18
CA GLY A 83 -23.94 -20.57 -36.82
C GLY A 83 -25.43 -20.25 -36.93
N THR A 84 -25.80 -19.15 -37.58
CA THR A 84 -27.18 -18.71 -37.79
C THR A 84 -27.68 -18.99 -39.21
N PHE A 85 -27.02 -19.89 -39.94
CA PHE A 85 -27.36 -20.24 -41.31
C PHE A 85 -28.62 -21.10 -41.37
N ARG A 86 -29.39 -20.93 -42.44
CA ARG A 86 -30.50 -21.80 -42.84
C ARG A 86 -30.04 -22.72 -43.97
N GLY A 87 -30.80 -23.78 -44.27
CA GLY A 87 -30.47 -24.71 -45.34
C GLY A 87 -30.15 -24.08 -46.71
N GLU A 88 -30.78 -22.96 -47.04
CA GLU A 88 -30.62 -22.21 -48.28
C GLU A 88 -29.55 -21.10 -48.21
N SER A 89 -28.98 -20.81 -47.03
CA SER A 89 -28.03 -19.70 -46.86
C SER A 89 -26.75 -19.92 -47.65
N ASP A 90 -26.17 -18.84 -48.17
CA ASP A 90 -24.87 -18.89 -48.83
C ASP A 90 -23.73 -19.26 -47.87
N ILE A 91 -22.67 -19.80 -48.43
CA ILE A 91 -21.40 -20.07 -47.76
C ILE A 91 -20.46 -18.94 -48.17
N ASP A 92 -20.40 -17.91 -47.34
CA ASP A 92 -19.59 -16.73 -47.65
C ASP A 92 -18.12 -16.95 -47.29
N ILE A 93 -17.22 -16.77 -48.25
CA ILE A 93 -15.77 -16.89 -48.07
C ILE A 93 -15.05 -15.68 -48.64
N PHE A 94 -13.89 -15.34 -48.07
CA PHE A 94 -12.93 -14.44 -48.69
C PHE A 94 -11.52 -15.02 -48.60
N VAL A 95 -10.65 -14.58 -49.51
CA VAL A 95 -9.27 -15.04 -49.62
C VAL A 95 -8.33 -13.85 -49.38
N ILE A 96 -7.26 -14.08 -48.64
CA ILE A 96 -6.16 -13.12 -48.48
C ILE A 96 -4.99 -13.59 -49.34
N VAL A 97 -4.56 -12.73 -50.27
CA VAL A 97 -3.52 -13.00 -51.28
C VAL A 97 -2.30 -12.12 -51.01
N ASP A 98 -1.11 -12.70 -51.01
CA ASP A 98 0.14 -12.00 -50.72
C ASP A 98 0.70 -11.28 -51.96
N ASP A 99 0.58 -9.97 -51.95
CA ASP A 99 1.15 -9.04 -52.92
C ASP A 99 2.47 -8.38 -52.44
N THR A 100 3.02 -8.84 -51.31
CA THR A 100 4.24 -8.26 -50.72
C THR A 100 5.53 -8.89 -51.25
N ARG A 101 5.45 -10.14 -51.74
CA ARG A 101 6.60 -10.86 -52.32
C ARG A 101 6.85 -10.47 -53.77
N GLU A 102 5.77 -10.36 -54.52
CA GLU A 102 5.77 -9.98 -55.93
C GLU A 102 4.62 -9.02 -56.17
N ARG A 103 4.87 -7.99 -56.98
CA ARG A 103 3.86 -6.98 -57.29
C ARG A 103 2.76 -7.61 -58.14
N ILE A 104 1.55 -7.68 -57.61
CA ILE A 104 0.37 -8.09 -58.36
C ILE A 104 -0.13 -6.89 -59.19
N THR A 105 -0.09 -7.01 -60.52
CA THR A 105 -0.64 -6.00 -61.43
C THR A 105 -2.17 -6.08 -61.47
N PRO A 106 -2.89 -5.02 -61.89
CA PRO A 106 -4.34 -5.06 -62.02
C PRO A 106 -4.83 -6.24 -62.89
N LEU A 107 -4.17 -6.50 -64.02
CA LEU A 107 -4.49 -7.63 -64.89
C LEU A 107 -4.36 -8.98 -64.15
N LEU A 108 -3.30 -9.16 -63.36
CA LEU A 108 -3.10 -10.39 -62.60
C LEU A 108 -4.11 -10.51 -61.44
N ARG A 109 -4.49 -9.38 -60.84
CA ARG A 109 -5.54 -9.34 -59.81
C ARG A 109 -6.87 -9.84 -60.35
N ASP A 110 -7.28 -9.31 -61.50
CA ASP A 110 -8.53 -9.69 -62.18
C ASP A 110 -8.50 -11.19 -62.56
N GLN A 111 -7.37 -11.68 -63.06
CA GLN A 111 -7.18 -13.12 -63.34
C GLN A 111 -7.29 -13.99 -62.09
N ILE A 112 -6.72 -13.58 -60.96
CA ILE A 112 -6.83 -14.31 -59.70
C ILE A 112 -8.28 -14.32 -59.20
N GLU A 113 -8.98 -13.19 -59.31
CA GLU A 113 -10.39 -13.06 -58.93
C GLU A 113 -11.28 -13.98 -59.79
N ASP A 114 -11.18 -13.90 -61.11
CA ASP A 114 -11.91 -14.75 -62.06
C ASP A 114 -11.65 -16.24 -61.83
N ASP A 115 -10.40 -16.61 -61.59
CA ASP A 115 -10.00 -17.98 -61.30
C ASP A 115 -10.66 -18.51 -60.02
N LEU A 116 -10.60 -17.74 -58.94
CA LEU A 116 -11.18 -18.13 -57.66
C LEU A 116 -12.71 -18.20 -57.74
N ASP A 117 -13.35 -17.29 -58.48
CA ASP A 117 -14.78 -17.30 -58.75
C ASP A 117 -15.21 -18.53 -59.56
N GLN A 118 -14.45 -18.88 -60.59
CA GLN A 118 -14.72 -20.06 -61.41
C GLN A 118 -14.57 -21.36 -60.58
N ILE A 119 -13.55 -21.43 -59.73
CA ILE A 119 -13.36 -22.54 -58.78
C ILE A 119 -14.54 -22.60 -57.80
N ALA A 120 -14.98 -21.46 -57.25
CA ALA A 120 -16.09 -21.40 -56.31
C ALA A 120 -17.39 -21.95 -56.93
N ARG A 121 -17.75 -21.46 -58.13
CA ARG A 121 -18.92 -21.92 -58.89
C ARG A 121 -18.83 -23.41 -59.25
N GLY A 122 -17.65 -23.91 -59.59
CA GLY A 122 -17.40 -25.34 -59.84
C GLY A 122 -17.48 -26.23 -58.59
N CYS A 123 -17.38 -25.65 -57.39
CA CYS A 123 -17.54 -26.37 -56.14
C CYS A 123 -19.00 -26.46 -55.70
N SER A 124 -19.73 -25.33 -55.70
CA SER A 124 -21.14 -25.27 -55.34
C SER A 124 -21.77 -23.94 -55.76
N PRO A 125 -23.03 -23.91 -56.24
CA PRO A 125 -23.74 -22.66 -56.50
C PRO A 125 -24.04 -21.85 -55.23
N GLN A 126 -23.97 -22.48 -54.05
CA GLN A 126 -24.16 -21.80 -52.75
C GLN A 126 -22.87 -21.23 -52.16
N LEU A 127 -21.71 -21.42 -52.82
CA LEU A 127 -20.45 -20.86 -52.36
C LEU A 127 -20.30 -19.46 -52.92
N SER A 128 -20.34 -18.46 -52.03
CA SER A 128 -20.25 -17.04 -52.37
C SER A 128 -18.85 -16.55 -52.03
N LEU A 129 -18.04 -16.29 -53.05
CA LEU A 129 -16.72 -15.69 -52.88
C LEU A 129 -16.87 -14.16 -52.88
N GLN A 130 -16.37 -13.52 -51.83
CA GLN A 130 -16.17 -12.07 -51.84
C GLN A 130 -14.84 -11.73 -52.49
N GLN A 131 -14.73 -10.47 -52.91
CA GLN A 131 -13.51 -9.91 -53.49
C GLN A 131 -12.27 -10.30 -52.66
N PRO A 132 -11.25 -10.92 -53.29
CA PRO A 132 -10.01 -11.25 -52.62
C PRO A 132 -9.31 -10.00 -52.09
N TYR A 133 -8.87 -10.06 -50.84
CA TYR A 133 -8.08 -8.98 -50.25
C TYR A 133 -6.60 -9.21 -50.54
N MET A 134 -5.95 -8.21 -51.13
CA MET A 134 -4.49 -8.17 -51.14
C MET A 134 -3.99 -7.98 -49.71
N LEU A 135 -2.87 -8.60 -49.36
CA LEU A 135 -2.34 -8.57 -48.00
C LEU A 135 -2.06 -7.14 -47.54
N THR A 136 -1.49 -6.30 -48.42
CA THR A 136 -1.25 -4.88 -48.13
C THR A 136 -2.56 -4.10 -47.87
N GLU A 137 -3.60 -4.37 -48.66
CA GLU A 137 -4.93 -3.75 -48.53
C GLU A 137 -5.61 -4.20 -47.22
N PHE A 138 -5.59 -5.51 -46.94
CA PHE A 138 -6.11 -6.06 -45.69
C PHE A 138 -5.49 -5.36 -44.48
N TRP A 139 -4.15 -5.26 -44.44
CA TRP A 139 -3.46 -4.59 -43.34
C TRP A 139 -3.72 -3.09 -43.30
N ARG A 140 -3.89 -2.43 -44.44
CA ARG A 140 -4.28 -1.01 -44.50
C ARG A 140 -5.65 -0.82 -43.85
N LEU A 141 -6.65 -1.63 -44.22
CA LEU A 141 -8.00 -1.57 -43.64
C LEU A 141 -8.00 -1.88 -42.14
N VAL A 142 -7.19 -2.84 -41.69
CA VAL A 142 -7.03 -3.15 -40.26
C VAL A 142 -6.45 -1.96 -39.51
N ARG A 143 -5.40 -1.31 -40.04
CA ARG A 143 -4.77 -0.13 -39.43
C ARG A 143 -5.70 1.09 -39.40
N GLU A 144 -6.49 1.28 -40.45
CA GLU A 144 -7.48 2.37 -40.55
C GLU A 144 -8.73 2.10 -39.69
N GLY A 145 -8.92 0.87 -39.22
CA GLY A 145 -10.05 0.51 -38.38
C GLY A 145 -11.36 0.36 -39.14
N HIS A 146 -11.29 -0.11 -40.39
CA HIS A 146 -12.47 -0.19 -41.25
C HIS A 146 -13.55 -1.11 -40.63
N PRO A 147 -14.81 -0.66 -40.44
CA PRO A 147 -15.82 -1.43 -39.72
C PRO A 147 -16.07 -2.83 -40.29
N ILE A 148 -16.06 -2.94 -41.62
CA ILE A 148 -16.24 -4.22 -42.33
C ILE A 148 -15.11 -5.20 -41.98
N ILE A 149 -13.85 -4.76 -42.00
CA ILE A 149 -12.72 -5.67 -41.76
C ILE A 149 -12.70 -6.16 -40.32
N PHE A 150 -13.08 -5.31 -39.36
CA PHE A 150 -13.22 -5.72 -37.96
C PHE A 150 -14.32 -6.75 -37.78
N ASN A 151 -15.45 -6.62 -38.48
CA ASN A 151 -16.50 -7.65 -38.44
C ASN A 151 -16.02 -8.97 -39.06
N PHE A 152 -15.29 -8.90 -40.18
CA PHE A 152 -14.71 -10.09 -40.81
C PHE A 152 -13.72 -10.78 -39.88
N ILE A 153 -12.81 -10.05 -39.23
CA ILE A 153 -11.85 -10.63 -38.28
C ILE A 153 -12.56 -11.24 -37.06
N ARG A 154 -13.59 -10.55 -36.53
CA ARG A 154 -14.33 -11.00 -35.35
C ARG A 154 -15.10 -12.30 -35.60
N GLU A 155 -15.85 -12.35 -36.70
CA GLU A 155 -16.76 -13.45 -37.01
C GLU A 155 -16.07 -14.56 -37.82
N GLY A 156 -15.06 -14.22 -38.61
CA GLY A 156 -14.43 -15.12 -39.57
C GLY A 156 -13.79 -16.34 -38.94
N ILE A 157 -13.99 -17.49 -39.55
CA ILE A 157 -13.38 -18.78 -39.17
C ILE A 157 -12.38 -19.14 -40.27
N PRO A 158 -11.07 -19.17 -39.99
CA PRO A 158 -10.09 -19.57 -40.98
C PRO A 158 -10.30 -21.05 -41.32
N VAL A 159 -10.49 -21.32 -42.62
CA VAL A 159 -10.54 -22.67 -43.19
C VAL A 159 -9.12 -23.11 -43.58
N TYR A 160 -8.30 -22.14 -43.98
CA TYR A 160 -6.87 -22.26 -44.23
C TYR A 160 -6.19 -20.97 -43.78
N ASP A 161 -5.06 -21.05 -43.10
CA ASP A 161 -4.30 -19.87 -42.67
C ASP A 161 -2.81 -20.17 -42.60
N LYS A 162 -1.98 -19.26 -43.12
CA LYS A 162 -0.52 -19.21 -42.97
C LYS A 162 -0.16 -18.12 -41.96
N ASP A 163 -0.74 -18.21 -40.77
CA ASP A 163 -0.50 -17.32 -39.62
C ASP A 163 -0.72 -15.83 -39.90
N ILE A 164 -1.67 -15.47 -40.78
CA ILE A 164 -2.05 -14.07 -40.99
C ILE A 164 -3.34 -13.77 -40.23
N PHE A 165 -4.36 -14.60 -40.40
CA PHE A 165 -5.71 -14.27 -39.92
C PHE A 165 -5.93 -14.64 -38.46
N LEU A 166 -5.45 -15.80 -38.01
CA LEU A 166 -5.67 -16.22 -36.63
C LEU A 166 -4.93 -15.33 -35.61
N PRO A 167 -3.67 -14.90 -35.84
CA PRO A 167 -3.01 -13.96 -34.95
C PRO A 167 -3.72 -12.60 -34.87
N ILE A 168 -4.15 -12.03 -36.00
CA ILE A 168 -4.85 -10.74 -35.96
C ILE A 168 -6.22 -10.85 -35.29
N LYS A 169 -6.93 -11.97 -35.46
CA LYS A 169 -8.17 -12.25 -34.72
C LYS A 169 -7.94 -12.28 -33.20
N ARG A 170 -6.88 -12.93 -32.75
CA ARG A 170 -6.51 -12.95 -31.32
C ARG A 170 -6.15 -11.55 -30.81
N LEU A 171 -5.39 -10.77 -31.58
CA LEU A 171 -5.04 -9.38 -31.23
C LEU A 171 -6.28 -8.48 -31.14
N LEU A 172 -7.26 -8.66 -32.04
CA LEU A 172 -8.54 -7.95 -31.95
C LEU A 172 -9.26 -8.31 -30.65
N GLN A 173 -9.37 -9.60 -30.33
CA GLN A 173 -10.02 -10.10 -29.10
C GLN A 173 -9.31 -9.63 -27.81
N MET A 174 -7.99 -9.44 -27.85
CA MET A 174 -7.21 -8.87 -26.75
C MET A 174 -7.33 -7.34 -26.64
N GLY A 175 -8.06 -6.69 -27.55
CA GLY A 175 -8.17 -5.24 -27.63
C GLY A 175 -6.84 -4.56 -27.97
N GLU A 176 -5.96 -5.22 -28.72
CA GLU A 176 -4.68 -4.64 -29.17
C GLU A 176 -4.81 -3.86 -30.49
N ILE A 177 -5.86 -4.14 -31.28
CA ILE A 177 -6.14 -3.39 -32.52
C ILE A 177 -7.05 -2.20 -32.20
N ARG A 178 -6.61 -0.99 -32.53
CA ARG A 178 -7.40 0.25 -32.34
C ARG A 178 -7.97 0.71 -33.68
N PRO A 179 -9.16 1.36 -33.70
CA PRO A 179 -10.04 1.70 -32.58
C PRO A 179 -11.18 0.67 -32.37
N SER A 180 -10.85 -0.61 -32.14
CA SER A 180 -11.88 -1.66 -31.97
C SER A 180 -12.71 -1.51 -30.69
N LYS A 181 -13.90 -2.12 -30.67
CA LYS A 181 -14.77 -2.18 -29.47
C LYS A 181 -14.05 -2.84 -28.29
N GLU A 182 -13.32 -3.91 -28.57
CA GLU A 182 -12.51 -4.65 -27.61
C GLU A 182 -11.42 -3.78 -26.97
N ALA A 183 -10.79 -2.90 -27.77
CA ALA A 183 -9.85 -1.92 -27.25
C ALA A 183 -10.55 -0.89 -26.36
N VAL A 184 -11.72 -0.39 -26.76
CA VAL A 184 -12.53 0.56 -25.97
C VAL A 184 -12.93 -0.05 -24.62
N GLU A 185 -13.48 -1.27 -24.62
CA GLU A 185 -13.83 -2.02 -23.40
C GLU A 185 -12.61 -2.17 -22.49
N LYS A 186 -11.46 -2.56 -23.05
CA LYS A 186 -10.20 -2.67 -22.30
C LYS A 186 -9.76 -1.35 -21.66
N PHE A 187 -9.97 -0.20 -22.32
CA PHE A 187 -9.67 1.11 -21.74
C PHE A 187 -10.65 1.47 -20.61
N ILE A 188 -11.95 1.28 -20.84
CA ILE A 188 -13.01 1.57 -19.86
C ILE A 188 -12.85 0.69 -18.61
N ASP A 189 -12.60 -0.61 -18.77
CA ASP A 189 -12.41 -1.56 -17.67
C ASP A 189 -11.20 -1.23 -16.77
N ARG A 190 -10.20 -0.53 -17.31
CA ARG A 190 -8.99 -0.16 -16.56
C ARG A 190 -9.22 1.05 -15.67
N ALA A 191 -10.12 1.96 -16.02
CA ALA A 191 -10.34 3.21 -15.30
C ALA A 191 -10.77 2.99 -13.83
N PRO A 192 -11.86 2.26 -13.51
CA PRO A 192 -12.29 2.08 -12.13
C PRO A 192 -11.30 1.23 -11.31
N LYS A 193 -10.61 0.26 -11.94
CA LYS A 193 -9.55 -0.53 -11.28
C LYS A 193 -8.39 0.34 -10.82
N ARG A 194 -8.03 1.37 -11.59
CA ARG A 194 -6.98 2.33 -11.20
C ARG A 194 -7.42 3.19 -10.03
N ILE A 195 -8.68 3.65 -10.01
CA ILE A 195 -9.25 4.42 -8.89
C ILE A 195 -9.26 3.57 -7.62
N SER A 196 -9.85 2.38 -7.67
CA SER A 196 -9.90 1.46 -6.52
C SER A 196 -8.50 1.10 -5.98
N ARG A 197 -7.50 0.97 -6.87
CA ARG A 197 -6.11 0.75 -6.45
C ARG A 197 -5.58 1.91 -5.61
N VAL A 198 -5.86 3.15 -5.99
CA VAL A 198 -5.41 4.34 -5.23
C VAL A 198 -6.13 4.43 -3.89
N GLU A 199 -7.45 4.20 -3.86
CA GLU A 199 -8.23 4.24 -2.61
C GLU A 199 -7.73 3.22 -1.59
N ASN A 200 -7.50 1.98 -2.05
CA ASN A 200 -6.98 0.90 -1.19
C ASN A 200 -5.55 1.18 -0.72
N ALA A 201 -4.67 1.64 -1.62
CA ALA A 201 -3.28 1.94 -1.29
C ALA A 201 -3.17 3.09 -0.28
N LYS A 202 -3.94 4.16 -0.48
CA LYS A 202 -4.01 5.31 0.42
C LYS A 202 -4.41 4.90 1.83
N MET A 203 -5.50 4.14 1.95
CA MET A 203 -6.00 3.66 3.24
C MET A 203 -4.96 2.81 3.97
N TYR A 204 -4.39 1.81 3.29
CA TYR A 204 -3.42 0.89 3.89
C TYR A 204 -2.14 1.62 4.31
N MET A 205 -1.57 2.45 3.44
CA MET A 205 -0.34 3.19 3.70
C MET A 205 -0.48 4.11 4.92
N ILE A 206 -1.56 4.91 4.96
CA ILE A 206 -1.75 5.88 6.04
C ILE A 206 -2.01 5.16 7.38
N VAL A 207 -2.91 4.18 7.42
CA VAL A 207 -3.25 3.50 8.68
C VAL A 207 -2.04 2.75 9.25
N GLU A 208 -1.23 2.08 8.41
CA GLU A 208 -0.06 1.33 8.86
C GLU A 208 1.03 2.25 9.44
N ASP A 209 1.35 3.36 8.77
CA ASP A 209 2.39 4.29 9.24
C ASP A 209 1.97 5.03 10.52
N LEU A 210 0.71 5.45 10.62
CA LEU A 210 0.20 6.11 11.82
C LEU A 210 0.15 5.14 13.02
N TYR A 211 -0.25 3.89 12.78
CA TYR A 211 -0.20 2.82 13.77
C TYR A 211 1.22 2.65 14.34
N TYR A 212 2.25 2.49 13.49
CA TYR A 212 3.62 2.30 13.97
C TYR A 212 4.17 3.56 14.65
N ALA A 213 3.88 4.76 14.12
CA ALA A 213 4.32 6.00 14.75
C ALA A 213 3.81 6.13 16.21
N MET A 214 2.53 5.81 16.44
CA MET A 214 1.94 5.84 17.78
C MET A 214 2.45 4.68 18.66
N LEU A 215 2.51 3.46 18.12
CA LEU A 215 2.98 2.29 18.86
C LEU A 215 4.44 2.43 19.32
N GLU A 216 5.34 2.78 18.41
CA GLU A 216 6.78 2.84 18.67
C GLU A 216 7.13 4.01 19.58
N SER A 217 6.46 5.16 19.43
CA SER A 217 6.65 6.29 20.35
C SER A 217 6.21 5.95 21.79
N ALA A 218 5.11 5.21 21.95
CA ALA A 218 4.69 4.70 23.26
C ALA A 218 5.69 3.67 23.82
N GLN A 219 6.13 2.72 23.01
CA GLN A 219 7.13 1.73 23.40
C GLN A 219 8.46 2.39 23.80
N ALA A 220 8.88 3.44 23.10
CA ALA A 220 10.09 4.21 23.44
C ALA A 220 10.00 4.80 24.85
N VAL A 221 8.85 5.37 25.22
CA VAL A 221 8.63 5.91 26.58
C VAL A 221 8.70 4.79 27.62
N LEU A 222 8.08 3.63 27.35
CA LEU A 222 8.10 2.48 28.25
C LEU A 222 9.51 1.92 28.43
N MET A 223 10.28 1.78 27.34
CA MET A 223 11.69 1.39 27.38
C MET A 223 12.52 2.41 28.16
N PHE A 224 12.24 3.70 28.01
CA PHE A 224 12.89 4.76 28.78
C PHE A 224 12.61 4.63 30.29
N LEU A 225 11.46 4.10 30.68
CA LEU A 225 11.14 3.73 32.07
C LEU A 225 11.79 2.41 32.53
N GLY A 226 12.57 1.74 31.67
CA GLY A 226 13.20 0.46 31.96
C GLY A 226 12.26 -0.74 31.81
N LYS A 227 11.11 -0.56 31.13
CA LYS A 227 10.15 -1.62 30.87
C LYS A 227 10.42 -2.29 29.53
N ILE A 228 10.06 -3.57 29.43
CA ILE A 228 10.09 -4.30 28.17
C ILE A 228 8.92 -3.79 27.31
N PRO A 229 9.15 -3.48 26.02
CA PRO A 229 8.07 -3.01 25.15
C PRO A 229 7.00 -4.10 25.00
N PRO A 230 5.72 -3.78 25.27
CA PRO A 230 4.64 -4.75 25.16
C PRO A 230 4.37 -5.13 23.70
N ARG A 231 3.69 -6.27 23.51
CA ARG A 231 3.11 -6.64 22.21
C ARG A 231 2.06 -5.61 21.83
N PRO A 232 1.80 -5.39 20.53
CA PRO A 232 0.83 -4.37 20.10
C PRO A 232 -0.54 -4.48 20.76
N SER A 233 -1.10 -5.69 20.93
CA SER A 233 -2.39 -5.91 21.57
C SER A 233 -2.46 -5.43 23.02
N ASP A 234 -1.31 -5.39 23.70
CA ASP A 234 -1.21 -5.12 25.13
C ASP A 234 -0.68 -3.68 25.38
N SER A 235 -0.30 -2.96 24.32
CA SER A 235 0.35 -1.65 24.41
C SER A 235 -0.52 -0.58 25.06
N ALA A 236 -1.80 -0.50 24.70
CA ALA A 236 -2.71 0.49 25.27
C ALA A 236 -2.89 0.28 26.78
N GLU A 237 -3.09 -0.96 27.22
CA GLU A 237 -3.20 -1.30 28.64
C GLU A 237 -1.91 -0.98 29.41
N GLU A 238 -0.75 -1.29 28.84
CA GLU A 238 0.53 -0.97 29.48
C GLU A 238 0.77 0.54 29.59
N VAL A 239 0.38 1.31 28.57
CA VAL A 239 0.40 2.78 28.59
C VAL A 239 -0.50 3.32 29.71
N ARG A 240 -1.71 2.79 29.88
CA ARG A 240 -2.60 3.16 30.99
C ARG A 240 -1.94 2.89 32.35
N ARG A 241 -1.40 1.69 32.52
CA ARG A 241 -0.77 1.24 33.76
C ARG A 241 0.47 2.04 34.13
N SER A 242 1.25 2.47 33.13
CA SER A 242 2.57 3.08 33.32
C SER A 242 2.57 4.59 33.27
N LEU A 243 1.78 5.17 32.37
CA LEU A 243 1.84 6.60 32.05
C LEU A 243 0.60 7.31 32.58
N VAL A 244 -0.59 6.76 32.37
CA VAL A 244 -1.84 7.37 32.84
C VAL A 244 -1.96 7.28 34.36
N LYS A 245 -1.76 6.10 34.94
CA LYS A 245 -1.81 5.90 36.41
C LYS A 245 -0.77 6.76 37.15
N MET A 246 0.37 7.03 36.52
CA MET A 246 1.42 7.90 37.06
C MET A 246 1.23 9.39 36.70
N GLN A 247 0.11 9.75 36.06
CA GLN A 247 -0.24 11.13 35.66
C GLN A 247 0.78 11.79 34.71
N PHE A 248 1.49 10.99 33.92
CA PHE A 248 2.33 11.46 32.82
C PHE A 248 1.53 11.70 31.54
N LEU A 249 0.40 11.00 31.37
CA LEU A 249 -0.40 11.00 30.16
C LEU A 249 -1.89 11.02 30.49
N GLU A 250 -2.70 11.67 29.65
CA GLU A 250 -4.16 11.64 29.74
C GLU A 250 -4.72 10.33 29.15
N GLU A 251 -5.85 9.86 29.68
CA GLU A 251 -6.52 8.61 29.22
C GLU A 251 -6.90 8.66 27.74
N SER A 252 -7.22 9.84 27.20
CA SER A 252 -7.57 10.02 25.78
C SER A 252 -6.48 9.51 24.85
N PHE A 253 -5.20 9.75 25.17
CA PHE A 253 -4.10 9.25 24.34
C PHE A 253 -3.98 7.73 24.39
N ALA A 254 -4.18 7.11 25.56
CA ALA A 254 -4.17 5.65 25.66
C ALA A 254 -5.31 5.02 24.84
N LYS A 255 -6.48 5.68 24.81
CA LYS A 255 -7.59 5.30 23.95
C LYS A 255 -7.27 5.50 22.47
N ASP A 256 -6.68 6.62 22.06
CA ASP A 256 -6.28 6.84 20.67
C ASP A 256 -5.32 5.74 20.17
N LEU A 257 -4.40 5.27 21.03
CA LEU A 257 -3.53 4.14 20.73
C LEU A 257 -4.30 2.83 20.56
N GLU A 258 -5.27 2.55 21.43
CA GLU A 258 -6.15 1.38 21.30
C GLU A 258 -6.96 1.40 19.99
N ASP A 259 -7.56 2.54 19.69
CA ASP A 259 -8.41 2.76 18.53
C ASP A 259 -7.63 2.58 17.21
N ILE A 260 -6.37 3.07 17.12
CA ILE A 260 -5.54 2.87 15.91
C ILE A 260 -5.08 1.41 15.75
N ILE A 261 -4.81 0.71 16.87
CA ILE A 261 -4.46 -0.72 16.85
C ILE A 261 -5.65 -1.54 16.33
N GLU A 262 -6.87 -1.21 16.73
CA GLU A 262 -8.09 -1.86 16.23
C GLU A 262 -8.32 -1.53 14.75
N LEU A 263 -8.24 -0.26 14.37
CA LEU A 263 -8.42 0.18 12.98
C LEU A 263 -7.45 -0.54 12.03
N ARG A 264 -6.17 -0.67 12.43
CA ARG A 264 -5.16 -1.37 11.64
C ARG A 264 -5.51 -2.85 11.43
N LYS A 265 -6.01 -3.54 12.47
CA LYS A 265 -6.47 -4.94 12.34
C LYS A 265 -7.68 -5.06 11.40
N GLU A 266 -8.63 -4.14 11.50
CA GLU A 266 -9.82 -4.14 10.65
C GLU A 266 -9.46 -3.89 9.17
N VAL A 267 -8.47 -3.04 8.91
CA VAL A 267 -7.91 -2.79 7.57
C VAL A 267 -7.13 -4.01 7.06
N GLU A 268 -6.27 -4.62 7.88
CA GLU A 268 -5.51 -5.83 7.51
C GLU A 268 -6.42 -7.02 7.15
N HIS A 269 -7.50 -7.19 7.92
CA HIS A 269 -8.50 -8.24 7.68
C HIS A 269 -9.51 -7.87 6.58
N LYS A 270 -9.34 -6.73 5.89
CA LYS A 270 -10.23 -6.25 4.82
C LYS A 270 -11.70 -6.12 5.24
N ARG A 271 -11.95 -5.92 6.53
CA ARG A 271 -13.30 -5.68 7.08
C ARG A 271 -13.75 -4.26 6.76
N VAL A 272 -12.81 -3.32 6.80
CA VAL A 272 -12.99 -1.97 6.27
C VAL A 272 -12.60 -1.95 4.79
N LYS A 273 -13.57 -1.61 3.94
CA LYS A 273 -13.37 -1.55 2.49
C LYS A 273 -12.96 -0.17 1.99
N THR A 274 -13.45 0.89 2.65
CA THR A 274 -13.19 2.28 2.29
C THR A 274 -13.16 3.15 3.54
N ILE A 275 -12.26 4.14 3.55
CA ILE A 275 -12.21 5.21 4.56
C ILE A 275 -12.13 6.53 3.82
N SER A 276 -12.90 7.52 4.26
CA SER A 276 -12.88 8.86 3.66
C SER A 276 -11.53 9.55 3.90
N GLY A 277 -11.15 10.46 3.00
CA GLY A 277 -9.92 11.26 3.18
C GLY A 277 -9.95 12.05 4.49
N ALA A 278 -11.08 12.68 4.81
CA ALA A 278 -11.24 13.46 6.03
C ALA A 278 -10.97 12.65 7.31
N VAL A 279 -11.45 11.40 7.39
CA VAL A 279 -11.18 10.53 8.54
C VAL A 279 -9.69 10.18 8.63
N LEU A 280 -9.02 9.96 7.49
CA LEU A 280 -7.58 9.72 7.47
C LEU A 280 -6.80 10.97 7.93
N ASP A 281 -7.23 12.16 7.51
CA ASP A 281 -6.61 13.43 7.94
C ASP A 281 -6.79 13.68 9.45
N GLU A 282 -7.95 13.35 10.01
CA GLU A 282 -8.18 13.38 11.46
C GLU A 282 -7.21 12.45 12.21
N TRP A 283 -6.97 11.24 11.68
CA TRP A 283 -6.00 10.30 12.25
C TRP A 283 -4.57 10.82 12.19
N ILE A 284 -4.18 11.50 11.11
CA ILE A 284 -2.85 12.14 11.01
C ILE A 284 -2.66 13.16 12.13
N VAL A 285 -3.66 14.02 12.37
CA VAL A 285 -3.63 15.03 13.44
C VAL A 285 -3.54 14.38 14.82
N LYS A 286 -4.34 13.33 15.07
CA LYS A 286 -4.28 12.58 16.34
C LYS A 286 -2.92 11.94 16.57
N ALA A 287 -2.36 11.28 15.56
CA ALA A 287 -1.07 10.62 15.66
C ALA A 287 0.07 11.62 15.90
N ASP A 288 0.08 12.77 15.23
CA ASP A 288 1.05 13.83 15.47
C ASP A 288 0.97 14.35 16.91
N ALA A 289 -0.25 14.63 17.40
CA ALA A 289 -0.46 15.04 18.79
C ALA A 289 0.03 13.98 19.79
N PHE A 290 -0.24 12.70 19.51
CA PHE A 290 0.21 11.58 20.33
C PHE A 290 1.73 11.48 20.39
N VAL A 291 2.42 11.49 19.25
CA VAL A 291 3.90 11.40 19.18
C VAL A 291 4.54 12.59 19.90
N ASN A 292 4.04 13.80 19.65
CA ASN A 292 4.51 15.02 20.33
C ASN A 292 4.32 14.92 21.86
N LYS A 293 3.22 14.31 22.31
CA LYS A 293 2.99 14.07 23.73
C LYS A 293 3.99 13.05 24.30
N MET A 294 4.26 11.94 23.62
CA MET A 294 5.25 10.94 24.04
C MET A 294 6.66 11.54 24.19
N GLN A 295 7.09 12.38 23.25
CA GLN A 295 8.37 13.08 23.33
C GLN A 295 8.45 13.99 24.57
N LYS A 296 7.39 14.76 24.85
CA LYS A 296 7.31 15.61 26.06
C LYS A 296 7.34 14.77 27.34
N VAL A 297 6.69 13.61 27.34
CA VAL A 297 6.70 12.68 28.48
C VAL A 297 8.12 12.16 28.76
N ILE A 298 8.88 11.78 27.74
CA ILE A 298 10.30 11.37 27.91
C ILE A 298 11.12 12.47 28.58
N VAL A 299 10.99 13.71 28.11
CA VAL A 299 11.71 14.86 28.70
C VAL A 299 11.31 15.06 30.16
N ARG A 300 10.01 15.01 30.47
CA ARG A 300 9.51 15.13 31.85
C ARG A 300 10.05 14.02 32.76
N ILE A 301 10.11 12.78 32.28
CA ILE A 301 10.66 11.65 33.04
C ILE A 301 12.17 11.83 33.27
N GLU A 302 12.93 12.30 32.28
CA GLU A 302 14.38 12.57 32.43
C GLU A 302 14.65 13.64 33.48
N ILE A 303 13.87 14.74 33.47
CA ILE A 303 13.93 15.80 34.49
C ILE A 303 13.75 15.18 35.89
N LEU A 304 12.64 14.48 36.12
CA LEU A 304 12.34 13.87 37.43
C LEU A 304 13.42 12.87 37.87
N LYS A 305 13.97 12.08 36.94
CA LYS A 305 15.08 11.16 37.24
C LYS A 305 16.33 11.91 37.70
N ARG A 306 16.69 13.03 37.05
CA ARG A 306 17.85 13.84 37.43
C ARG A 306 17.64 14.54 38.76
N GLU A 307 16.49 15.17 38.97
CA GLU A 307 16.14 15.84 40.23
C GLU A 307 16.24 14.84 41.39
N ASN A 308 15.61 13.67 41.25
CA ASN A 308 15.64 12.63 42.27
C ASN A 308 17.06 12.11 42.56
N MET A 309 17.95 12.08 41.56
CA MET A 309 19.36 11.70 41.79
C MET A 309 20.12 12.76 42.59
N VAL A 310 19.94 14.04 42.26
CA VAL A 310 20.58 15.16 42.97
C VAL A 310 20.05 15.26 44.40
N GLU A 311 18.73 15.30 44.57
CA GLU A 311 18.06 15.41 45.88
C GLU A 311 18.44 14.24 46.80
N LYS A 312 18.47 13.00 46.30
CA LYS A 312 18.94 11.85 47.09
C LYS A 312 20.42 11.95 47.45
N SER A 313 21.27 12.40 46.52
CA SER A 313 22.70 12.54 46.79
C SER A 313 22.96 13.63 47.83
N TRP A 314 22.25 14.75 47.73
CA TRP A 314 22.28 15.85 48.70
C TRP A 314 21.77 15.43 50.08
N ALA A 315 20.60 14.78 50.14
CA ALA A 315 20.03 14.29 51.39
C ALA A 315 20.99 13.34 52.11
N VAL A 316 21.53 12.35 51.39
CA VAL A 316 22.47 11.38 51.97
C VAL A 316 23.77 12.05 52.42
N MET A 317 24.32 12.99 51.66
CA MET A 317 25.52 13.76 52.06
C MET A 317 25.26 14.56 53.34
N SER A 318 24.10 15.24 53.41
CA SER A 318 23.71 16.07 54.53
C SER A 318 23.42 15.26 55.80
N GLU A 319 22.66 14.17 55.69
CA GLU A 319 22.34 13.28 56.80
C GLU A 319 23.61 12.62 57.36
N THR A 320 24.48 12.10 56.48
CA THR A 320 25.76 11.49 56.90
C THR A 320 26.65 12.50 57.61
N THR A 321 26.67 13.75 57.14
CA THR A 321 27.38 14.86 57.79
C THR A 321 26.85 15.10 59.20
N LEU A 322 25.52 15.20 59.36
CA LEU A 322 24.90 15.40 60.67
C LEU A 322 25.18 14.23 61.62
N THR A 323 25.14 12.98 61.14
CA THR A 323 25.50 11.80 61.94
C THR A 323 26.95 11.83 62.40
N LEU A 324 27.90 12.25 61.54
CA LEU A 324 29.30 12.38 61.94
C LEU A 324 29.50 13.46 63.00
N LEU A 325 28.84 14.61 62.85
CA LEU A 325 28.92 15.69 63.84
C LEU A 325 28.39 15.23 65.21
N ASP A 326 27.26 14.52 65.23
CA ASP A 326 26.67 13.98 66.46
C ASP A 326 27.57 12.94 67.14
N ALA A 327 28.11 11.97 66.36
CA ALA A 327 29.03 10.96 66.87
C ALA A 327 30.32 11.56 67.47
N LEU A 328 30.78 12.69 66.94
CA LEU A 328 31.94 13.44 67.43
C LEU A 328 31.60 14.46 68.52
N LYS A 329 30.32 14.54 68.93
CA LYS A 329 29.79 15.54 69.88
C LYS A 329 30.14 16.97 69.48
N LYS A 330 30.15 17.25 68.17
CA LYS A 330 30.38 18.58 67.60
C LYS A 330 29.05 19.29 67.35
N PRO A 331 28.97 20.61 67.55
CA PRO A 331 27.72 21.33 67.38
C PRO A 331 27.27 21.31 65.92
N ALA A 332 26.11 20.71 65.66
CA ALA A 332 25.42 20.91 64.40
C ALA A 332 24.84 22.34 64.35
N PRO A 333 24.88 23.02 63.19
CA PRO A 333 24.34 24.37 63.07
C PRO A 333 22.82 24.34 63.29
N LYS A 334 22.34 25.05 64.33
CA LYS A 334 20.90 25.17 64.66
C LYS A 334 20.13 26.00 63.62
N ALA A 335 20.82 26.91 62.95
CA ALA A 335 20.38 27.65 61.78
C ALA A 335 21.62 28.14 61.02
N GLY A 336 21.69 27.93 59.69
CA GLY A 336 22.83 28.35 58.85
C GLY A 336 23.36 27.25 57.91
N PRO A 337 24.39 27.56 57.09
CA PRO A 337 24.90 26.63 56.07
C PRO A 337 25.61 25.44 56.72
N LEU A 338 25.12 24.23 56.43
CA LEU A 338 25.74 22.98 56.88
C LEU A 338 27.18 22.84 56.38
N ALA A 339 27.51 23.46 55.24
CA ALA A 339 28.85 23.53 54.66
C ALA A 339 29.91 24.09 55.63
N LYS A 340 29.58 25.12 56.42
CA LYS A 340 30.53 25.71 57.38
C LYS A 340 30.90 24.74 58.50
N ALA A 341 29.91 24.06 59.07
CA ALA A 341 30.14 23.05 60.09
C ALA A 341 30.88 21.82 59.52
N PHE A 342 30.61 21.46 58.26
CA PHE A 342 31.35 20.43 57.54
C PHE A 342 32.84 20.77 57.45
N GLU A 343 33.16 21.99 57.00
CA GLU A 343 34.55 22.46 56.88
C GLU A 343 35.26 22.50 58.24
N GLU A 344 34.65 23.13 59.25
CA GLU A 344 35.28 23.38 60.54
C GLU A 344 35.52 22.10 61.35
N HIS A 345 34.54 21.19 61.35
CA HIS A 345 34.56 20.06 62.28
C HIS A 345 34.96 18.74 61.61
N LEU A 346 34.66 18.56 60.33
CA LEU A 346 34.95 17.30 59.63
C LEU A 346 36.23 17.39 58.78
N VAL A 347 36.44 18.51 58.06
CA VAL A 347 37.64 18.69 57.24
C VAL A 347 38.83 19.17 58.06
N LYS A 348 38.73 20.37 58.68
CA LYS A 348 39.80 20.91 59.54
C LYS A 348 40.03 20.06 60.79
N GLY A 349 39.01 19.35 61.24
CA GLY A 349 39.10 18.34 62.30
C GLY A 349 39.84 17.06 61.90
N GLY A 350 40.25 16.90 60.64
CA GLY A 350 41.00 15.73 60.15
C GLY A 350 40.17 14.44 60.06
N VAL A 351 38.85 14.56 60.07
CA VAL A 351 37.92 13.42 60.08
C VAL A 351 37.73 12.85 58.69
N VAL A 352 37.66 13.72 57.69
CA VAL A 352 37.49 13.39 56.27
C VAL A 352 38.43 14.24 55.40
N SER A 353 38.77 13.74 54.21
CA SER A 353 39.62 14.47 53.25
C SER A 353 38.99 15.80 52.81
N ASP A 354 39.84 16.82 52.66
CA ASP A 354 39.56 18.15 52.10
C ASP A 354 38.79 18.15 50.78
N LYS A 355 39.06 17.19 49.89
CA LYS A 355 38.35 17.03 48.61
C LYS A 355 36.83 16.93 48.77
N TYR A 356 36.32 16.48 49.93
CA TYR A 356 34.89 16.36 50.16
C TYR A 356 34.20 17.69 50.45
N LEU A 357 34.95 18.75 50.78
CA LEU A 357 34.39 20.10 50.91
C LEU A 357 33.86 20.59 49.56
N GLN A 358 34.69 20.49 48.52
CA GLN A 358 34.28 20.85 47.15
C GLN A 358 33.08 20.00 46.69
N VAL A 359 33.07 18.71 47.02
CA VAL A 359 31.94 17.82 46.73
C VAL A 359 30.66 18.30 47.41
N PHE A 360 30.74 18.72 48.68
CA PHE A 360 29.59 19.23 49.43
C PHE A 360 29.05 20.54 48.83
N GLU A 361 29.92 21.51 48.57
CA GLU A 361 29.56 22.82 48.02
C GLU A 361 28.92 22.71 46.63
N GLU A 362 29.49 21.89 45.74
CA GLU A 362 28.93 21.67 44.42
C GLU A 362 27.59 20.90 44.48
N LEU A 363 27.43 19.94 45.40
CA LEU A 363 26.13 19.31 45.61
C LEU A 363 25.08 20.27 46.17
N GLU A 364 25.45 21.17 47.08
CA GLU A 364 24.56 22.22 47.59
C GLU A 364 24.12 23.16 46.45
N LYS A 365 25.04 23.53 45.56
CA LYS A 365 24.74 24.32 44.36
C LYS A 365 23.81 23.57 43.40
N MET A 366 24.09 22.29 43.10
CA MET A 366 23.22 21.45 42.27
C MET A 366 21.81 21.33 42.86
N HIS A 367 21.72 21.16 44.18
CA HIS A 367 20.46 21.13 44.92
C HIS A 367 19.66 22.43 44.79
N LEU A 368 20.32 23.58 44.92
CA LEU A 368 19.70 24.88 44.71
C LEU A 368 19.23 25.07 43.26
N GLN A 369 19.99 24.57 42.28
CA GLN A 369 19.58 24.60 40.87
C GLN A 369 18.35 23.72 40.60
N VAL A 370 18.25 22.55 41.24
CA VAL A 370 17.04 21.70 41.19
C VAL A 370 15.84 22.44 41.77
N LYS A 371 15.98 23.07 42.95
CA LYS A 371 14.91 23.90 43.55
C LYS A 371 14.48 25.08 42.69
N ALA A 372 15.40 25.61 41.87
CA ALA A 372 15.13 26.66 40.90
C ALA A 372 14.54 26.15 39.57
N GLY A 373 14.30 24.85 39.42
CA GLY A 373 13.79 24.23 38.18
C GLY A 373 14.81 24.17 37.04
N LYS A 374 16.10 24.31 37.33
CA LYS A 374 17.21 24.39 36.35
C LYS A 374 18.02 23.09 36.24
N VAL A 375 17.41 21.94 36.50
CA VAL A 375 18.11 20.64 36.49
C VAL A 375 18.67 20.27 35.11
N LEU A 376 18.10 20.79 34.02
CA LEU A 376 18.60 20.52 32.67
C LEU A 376 19.93 21.23 32.36
N ASP A 377 20.24 22.32 33.08
CA ASP A 377 21.52 23.03 32.99
C ASP A 377 22.66 22.21 33.61
N LEU A 378 22.33 21.18 34.40
CA LEU A 378 23.30 20.27 34.99
C LEU A 378 23.65 19.14 34.01
N PRO A 379 24.94 19.00 33.64
CA PRO A 379 25.39 17.86 32.85
C PRO A 379 25.11 16.55 33.57
N LYS A 380 24.48 15.60 32.87
CA LYS A 380 24.12 14.28 33.43
C LYS A 380 25.34 13.53 33.98
N GLN A 381 26.49 13.67 33.33
CA GLN A 381 27.75 13.06 33.77
C GLN A 381 28.18 13.60 35.13
N ASP A 382 28.04 14.90 35.36
CA ASP A 382 28.39 15.53 36.63
C ASP A 382 27.51 14.98 37.75
N ILE A 383 26.18 14.93 37.55
CA ILE A 383 25.25 14.35 38.54
C ILE A 383 25.68 12.91 38.93
N LEU A 384 26.09 12.09 37.96
CA LEU A 384 26.55 10.72 38.20
C LEU A 384 27.90 10.67 38.94
N VAL A 385 28.83 11.56 38.60
CA VAL A 385 30.15 11.68 39.23
C VAL A 385 30.00 12.09 40.69
N TYR A 386 29.22 13.14 40.98
CA TYR A 386 28.99 13.60 42.36
C TYR A 386 28.23 12.56 43.19
N ARG A 387 27.27 11.84 42.60
CA ARG A 387 26.63 10.69 43.27
C ARG A 387 27.64 9.62 43.67
N GLU A 388 28.65 9.34 42.85
CA GLU A 388 29.71 8.39 43.19
C GLU A 388 30.66 8.95 44.27
N TYR A 389 30.93 10.26 44.27
CA TYR A 389 31.67 10.90 45.36
C TYR A 389 30.93 10.79 46.69
N VAL A 390 29.61 10.98 46.72
CA VAL A 390 28.78 10.76 47.92
C VAL A 390 28.89 9.31 48.40
N ARG A 391 28.82 8.32 47.51
CA ARG A 391 29.02 6.91 47.89
C ARG A 391 30.38 6.65 48.53
N LYS A 392 31.45 7.24 47.99
CA LYS A 392 32.80 7.14 48.57
C LYS A 392 32.85 7.81 49.94
N PHE A 393 32.23 8.99 50.08
CA PHE A 393 32.12 9.69 51.36
C PHE A 393 31.43 8.84 52.43
N ILE A 394 30.28 8.22 52.12
CA ILE A 394 29.58 7.32 53.05
C ILE A 394 30.49 6.19 53.55
N ARG A 395 31.31 5.60 52.67
CA ARG A 395 32.25 4.54 53.07
C ARG A 395 33.34 5.06 54.02
N GLU A 396 33.84 6.27 53.79
CA GLU A 396 34.82 6.90 54.67
C GLU A 396 34.21 7.27 56.02
N ALA A 397 33.04 7.92 56.00
CA ALA A 397 32.23 8.23 57.18
C ALA A 397 31.94 6.98 58.02
N GLY A 398 31.55 5.87 57.37
CA GLY A 398 31.30 4.60 58.06
C GLY A 398 32.52 4.03 58.77
N ARG A 399 33.75 4.24 58.27
CA ARG A 399 34.99 3.84 58.97
C ARG A 399 35.25 4.71 60.18
N VAL A 400 34.97 6.01 60.09
CA VAL A 400 35.11 6.95 61.20
C VAL A 400 34.12 6.60 62.31
N LEU A 401 32.84 6.37 61.95
CA LEU A 401 31.79 6.00 62.90
C LEU A 401 32.16 4.71 63.65
N LYS A 402 32.66 3.67 62.96
CA LYS A 402 33.12 2.44 63.61
C LYS A 402 34.25 2.63 64.62
N LYS A 403 35.09 3.65 64.47
CA LYS A 403 36.16 3.97 65.42
C LYS A 403 35.67 4.70 66.67
N HIS A 404 34.50 5.34 66.58
CA HIS A 404 33.90 6.15 67.66
C HIS A 404 32.65 5.50 68.27
N SER A 405 32.20 4.36 67.73
CA SER A 405 31.23 3.50 68.39
C SER A 405 31.86 2.88 69.65
N PRO A 406 31.16 2.85 70.79
CA PRO A 406 31.65 2.10 71.95
C PRO A 406 31.86 0.64 71.55
N GLN A 407 33.06 0.11 71.77
CA GLN A 407 33.29 -1.33 71.74
C GLN A 407 32.45 -1.93 72.89
N GLU A 408 31.53 -2.83 72.57
CA GLU A 408 30.91 -3.72 73.56
C GLU A 408 31.95 -4.58 74.26
#